data_AF-A0A0F9RXJ4-F1
#
_entry.id   AF-A0A0F9RXJ4-F1
#
_cell.length_a   1.000
_cell.length_b   1.000
_cell.length_c   1.000
_cell.angle_alpha   90.00
_cell.angle_beta   90.00
_cell.angle_gamma   90.00
#
_symmetry.space_group_name_H-M   'P 1'
#
loop_
_entity.id
_entity.type
_entity.pdbx_description
1 polymer ?
#
loop_
_entity_poly.entity_id
_entity_poly.type
_entity_poly.pdbx_seq_one_letter_code
_entity_poly.pdbx_strand_id
1 'polypeptide(L)'
;MNDLKDIPGFTKYFRVISPSEISINKENIFYRDKYNDIINYIKTMITFHENNSLIEYFRPKGAILININPGTDILDFLKLISSNFHLELIEFDSNEIKIAPEKFIKSFTSAIKSFRSNIDKEKDLKDVKGSEIEDLDHLNEKIERKLLLIDQRLSLKYSLNEFNLLEILVNNQNNSGLNSLDSNLIMVWINYEIQDIMDISSNVYNTFDLLIKVPLLNNFERETVYRDFLEKNSKIVFDVDALVKYTENWEVKDIKQLLKIGIFKQFLNSDLNDISNEITQILLDLVDSGEFLPSFSPNITKNHQVDEDGEENQPVKKQIERLDDDQSNTIKNVDEYVKEIRELRTSEFMLNQLYENAAYKNYNELILIIDKIQKKEPLEENDRRLLAN
;
A
#
# COMPACT_ATOMS: atom_id res chain seq x y z
N MET A 1 30.44 -6.50 1.54
CA MET A 1 29.44 -5.99 2.52
C MET A 1 29.68 -4.55 3.02
N ASN A 2 30.78 -3.85 2.68
CA ASN A 2 31.08 -2.51 3.24
C ASN A 2 30.71 -1.31 2.33
N ASP A 3 30.55 -1.50 1.01
CA ASP A 3 30.53 -0.36 0.07
C ASP A 3 29.26 0.52 0.14
N LEU A 4 28.14 -0.01 0.63
CA LEU A 4 26.89 0.77 0.77
C LEU A 4 26.86 1.66 2.01
N LYS A 5 27.61 1.29 3.06
CA LYS A 5 27.68 2.07 4.31
C LYS A 5 28.51 3.34 4.14
N ASP A 6 29.37 3.37 3.13
CA ASP A 6 30.22 4.52 2.80
C ASP A 6 29.46 5.62 2.06
N ILE A 7 28.24 5.34 1.58
CA ILE A 7 27.38 6.32 0.92
C ILE A 7 26.75 7.26 1.97
N PRO A 8 26.96 8.58 1.88
CA PRO A 8 26.47 9.53 2.88
C PRO A 8 24.94 9.50 3.08
N GLY A 9 24.52 9.09 4.29
CA GLY A 9 23.11 9.02 4.68
C GLY A 9 22.35 7.81 4.11
N PHE A 10 23.02 6.87 3.44
CA PHE A 10 22.35 5.71 2.86
C PHE A 10 21.66 4.85 3.91
N THR A 11 22.37 4.46 4.97
CA THR A 11 21.83 3.64 6.07
C THR A 11 20.68 4.30 6.84
N LYS A 12 20.51 5.61 6.67
CA LYS A 12 19.41 6.37 7.28
C LYS A 12 18.13 6.29 6.45
N TYR A 13 18.24 6.40 5.12
CA TYR A 13 17.09 6.52 4.24
C TYR A 13 16.76 5.25 3.46
N PHE A 14 17.65 4.27 3.47
CA PHE A 14 17.50 3.00 2.79
C PHE A 14 17.63 1.86 3.78
N ARG A 15 16.74 0.88 3.64
CA ARG A 15 16.78 -0.39 4.36
C ARG A 15 17.25 -1.46 3.41
N VAL A 16 18.20 -2.26 3.86
CA VAL A 16 18.66 -3.46 3.16
C VAL A 16 18.08 -4.66 3.90
N ILE A 17 17.31 -5.48 3.19
CA ILE A 17 16.57 -6.62 3.73
C ILE A 17 17.16 -7.87 3.10
N SER A 18 17.55 -8.84 3.95
CA SER A 18 18.07 -10.11 3.46
C SER A 18 16.94 -10.97 2.87
N PRO A 19 17.21 -11.82 1.86
CA PRO A 19 16.19 -12.70 1.27
C PRO A 19 15.47 -13.58 2.30
N SER A 20 16.17 -13.97 3.37
CA SER A 20 15.67 -14.78 4.48
C SER A 20 14.72 -14.04 5.43
N GLU A 21 14.79 -12.71 5.48
CA GLU A 21 13.89 -11.88 6.30
C GLU A 21 12.53 -11.66 5.63
N ILE A 22 12.41 -11.97 4.33
CA ILE A 22 11.18 -11.75 3.56
C ILE A 22 10.21 -12.90 3.80
N SER A 23 9.10 -12.60 4.49
CA SER A 23 8.00 -13.52 4.75
C SER A 23 6.75 -13.07 3.97
N ILE A 24 6.57 -13.57 2.74
CA ILE A 24 5.36 -13.35 1.93
C ILE A 24 4.71 -14.70 1.63
N ASN A 25 3.41 -14.83 1.93
CA ASN A 25 2.66 -16.01 1.52
C ASN A 25 2.32 -15.91 0.02
N LYS A 26 2.89 -16.81 -0.79
CA LYS A 26 2.67 -16.89 -2.25
C LYS A 26 1.20 -17.04 -2.65
N GLU A 27 0.36 -17.62 -1.79
CA GLU A 27 -1.06 -17.83 -2.04
C GLU A 27 -1.89 -16.54 -1.89
N ASN A 28 -1.28 -15.49 -1.33
CA ASN A 28 -1.92 -14.19 -1.17
C ASN A 28 -1.66 -13.26 -2.37
N ILE A 29 -0.86 -13.67 -3.36
CA ILE A 29 -0.60 -12.89 -4.58
C ILE A 29 -1.55 -13.37 -5.68
N PHE A 30 -2.21 -12.41 -6.32
CA PHE A 30 -2.99 -12.60 -7.53
C PHE A 30 -2.07 -12.39 -8.73
N TYR A 31 -1.65 -13.47 -9.38
CA TYR A 31 -0.68 -13.42 -10.48
C TYR A 31 -1.34 -12.93 -11.76
N ARG A 32 -0.89 -11.77 -12.24
CA ARG A 32 -1.40 -11.13 -13.47
C ARG A 32 -0.48 -11.41 -14.64
N ASP A 33 -1.01 -11.38 -15.86
CA ASP A 33 -0.19 -11.59 -17.07
C ASP A 33 1.00 -10.63 -17.14
N LYS A 34 0.79 -9.36 -16.76
CA LYS A 34 1.85 -8.35 -16.72
C LYS A 34 2.93 -8.60 -15.66
N TYR A 35 2.68 -9.45 -14.67
CA TYR A 35 3.71 -9.85 -13.73
C TYR A 35 4.72 -10.80 -14.37
N ASN A 36 4.33 -11.50 -15.45
CA ASN A 36 5.25 -12.33 -16.22
C ASN A 36 6.31 -11.48 -16.95
N ASP A 37 5.92 -10.31 -17.48
CA ASP A 37 6.86 -9.37 -18.11
C ASP A 37 7.95 -8.93 -17.09
N ILE A 38 7.53 -8.64 -15.85
CA ILE A 38 8.41 -8.20 -14.76
C ILE A 38 9.38 -9.30 -14.33
N ILE A 39 8.89 -10.51 -14.05
CA ILE A 39 9.75 -11.62 -13.62
C ILE A 39 10.70 -12.07 -14.74
N ASN A 40 10.26 -12.03 -16.00
CA ASN A 40 11.11 -12.38 -17.15
C ASN A 40 12.23 -11.35 -17.34
N TYR A 41 11.94 -10.07 -17.15
CA TYR A 41 12.97 -9.04 -17.13
C TYR A 41 14.00 -9.31 -16.02
N ILE A 42 13.55 -9.54 -14.77
CA ILE A 42 14.45 -9.80 -13.64
C ILE A 42 15.31 -11.05 -13.89
N LYS A 43 14.71 -12.15 -14.37
CA LYS A 43 15.45 -13.36 -14.78
C LYS A 43 16.49 -13.06 -15.83
N THR A 44 16.11 -12.30 -16.87
CA THR A 44 17.02 -11.89 -17.93
C THR A 44 18.21 -11.13 -17.35
N MET A 45 17.97 -10.17 -16.46
CA MET A 45 19.03 -9.43 -15.78
C MET A 45 19.95 -10.36 -14.99
N ILE A 46 19.39 -11.27 -14.19
CA ILE A 46 20.13 -12.24 -13.37
C ILE A 46 21.00 -13.19 -14.22
N THR A 47 20.54 -13.55 -15.41
CA THR A 47 21.26 -14.45 -16.32
C THR A 47 22.09 -13.72 -17.38
N PHE A 48 22.03 -12.38 -17.41
CA PHE A 48 22.77 -11.61 -18.39
C PHE A 48 24.27 -11.70 -18.09
N HIS A 49 25.04 -12.09 -19.10
CA HIS A 49 26.49 -12.21 -19.07
C HIS A 49 27.09 -11.49 -20.29
N GLU A 50 28.31 -10.96 -20.15
CA GLU A 50 29.01 -10.22 -21.22
C GLU A 50 29.20 -11.05 -22.50
N ASN A 51 29.24 -12.39 -22.38
CA ASN A 51 29.38 -13.32 -23.50
C ASN A 51 28.03 -13.71 -24.17
N ASN A 52 26.94 -13.02 -23.84
CA ASN A 52 25.64 -13.32 -24.42
C ASN A 52 25.54 -12.76 -25.85
N SER A 53 25.13 -13.59 -26.81
CA SER A 53 24.91 -13.19 -28.22
C SER A 53 23.99 -11.97 -28.40
N LEU A 54 23.13 -11.68 -27.43
CA LEU A 54 22.24 -10.53 -27.42
C LEU A 54 22.96 -9.19 -27.18
N ILE A 55 24.22 -9.19 -26.71
CA ILE A 55 24.94 -7.96 -26.36
C ILE A 55 25.21 -7.04 -27.56
N GLU A 56 25.21 -7.60 -28.77
CA GLU A 56 25.32 -6.86 -30.03
C GLU A 56 24.06 -6.05 -30.34
N TYR A 57 22.91 -6.50 -29.86
CA TYR A 57 21.61 -5.89 -30.13
C TYR A 57 21.11 -5.06 -28.95
N PHE A 58 21.46 -5.46 -27.73
CA PHE A 58 20.89 -4.88 -26.53
C PHE A 58 21.88 -4.99 -25.35
N ARG A 59 22.17 -3.85 -24.74
CA ARG A 59 22.86 -3.77 -23.45
C ARG A 59 21.86 -3.28 -22.40
N PRO A 60 21.44 -4.15 -21.47
CA PRO A 60 20.51 -3.73 -20.44
C PRO A 60 21.14 -2.67 -19.54
N LYS A 61 20.33 -1.69 -19.15
CA LYS A 61 20.68 -0.65 -18.18
C LYS A 61 20.45 -1.12 -16.74
N GLY A 62 19.67 -2.18 -16.57
CA GLY A 62 19.35 -2.74 -15.27
C GLY A 62 18.20 -2.02 -14.58
N ALA A 63 17.35 -1.29 -15.30
CA ALA A 63 16.23 -0.53 -14.74
C ALA A 63 14.91 -0.75 -15.48
N ILE A 64 13.83 -1.04 -14.74
CA ILE A 64 12.46 -1.04 -15.27
C ILE A 64 11.57 -0.04 -14.54
N LEU A 65 10.66 0.56 -15.29
CA LEU A 65 9.59 1.42 -14.78
C LEU A 65 8.26 0.69 -14.89
N ILE A 66 7.52 0.64 -13.80
CA ILE A 66 6.22 -0.01 -13.71
C ILE A 66 5.18 1.06 -13.36
N ASN A 67 4.18 1.23 -14.21
CA ASN A 67 3.01 2.04 -13.90
C ASN A 67 1.86 1.16 -13.45
N ILE A 68 1.29 1.46 -12.29
CA ILE A 68 0.22 0.70 -11.65
C ILE A 68 -0.81 1.60 -10.99
N ASN A 69 -1.94 1.04 -10.57
CA ASN A 69 -2.88 1.71 -9.69
C ASN A 69 -2.61 1.39 -8.21
N PRO A 70 -3.04 2.25 -7.27
CA PRO A 70 -3.02 1.94 -5.84
C PRO A 70 -3.83 0.67 -5.54
N GLY A 71 -3.43 -0.10 -4.53
CA GLY A 71 -4.17 -1.31 -4.11
C GLY A 71 -3.75 -2.61 -4.81
N THR A 72 -2.76 -2.58 -5.72
CA THR A 72 -2.15 -3.80 -6.27
C THR A 72 -1.27 -4.54 -5.24
N ASP A 73 -0.98 -5.81 -5.50
CA ASP A 73 -0.08 -6.66 -4.72
C ASP A 73 1.35 -6.76 -5.29
N ILE A 74 1.72 -5.86 -6.22
CA ILE A 74 3.02 -5.90 -6.90
C ILE A 74 4.21 -5.83 -5.93
N LEU A 75 4.09 -5.08 -4.84
CA LEU A 75 5.15 -4.95 -3.84
C LEU A 75 5.43 -6.29 -3.16
N ASP A 76 4.37 -7.01 -2.80
CA ASP A 76 4.47 -8.33 -2.17
C ASP A 76 5.02 -9.36 -3.18
N PHE A 77 4.62 -9.25 -4.45
CA PHE A 77 5.18 -10.04 -5.55
C PHE A 77 6.68 -9.78 -5.77
N LEU A 78 7.13 -8.53 -5.79
CA LEU A 78 8.56 -8.20 -5.96
C LEU A 78 9.40 -8.64 -4.77
N LYS A 79 8.87 -8.52 -3.55
CA LYS A 79 9.50 -9.07 -2.34
C LYS A 79 9.65 -10.59 -2.44
N LEU A 80 8.61 -11.29 -2.88
CA LEU A 80 8.66 -12.73 -3.11
C LEU A 80 9.72 -13.11 -4.17
N ILE A 81 9.82 -12.35 -5.26
CA ILE A 81 10.89 -12.52 -6.26
C ILE A 81 12.27 -12.38 -5.61
N SER A 82 12.51 -11.32 -4.84
CA SER A 82 13.79 -11.13 -4.15
C SER A 82 14.14 -12.31 -3.26
N SER A 83 13.19 -12.84 -2.51
CA SER A 83 13.38 -14.03 -1.67
C SER A 83 13.74 -15.26 -2.51
N ASN A 84 12.96 -15.55 -3.56
CA ASN A 84 13.15 -16.73 -4.41
C ASN A 84 14.47 -16.72 -5.20
N PHE A 85 14.89 -15.55 -5.70
CA PHE A 85 16.13 -15.39 -6.44
C PHE A 85 17.33 -15.02 -5.55
N HIS A 86 17.15 -14.99 -4.22
CA HIS A 86 18.19 -14.67 -3.26
C HIS A 86 18.85 -13.29 -3.50
N LEU A 87 18.04 -12.29 -3.84
CA LEU A 87 18.49 -10.91 -4.07
C LEU A 87 18.36 -10.08 -2.78
N GLU A 88 19.42 -9.36 -2.40
CA GLU A 88 19.30 -8.36 -1.32
C GLU A 88 18.32 -7.26 -1.76
N LEU A 89 17.27 -7.03 -0.99
CA LEU A 89 16.28 -6.01 -1.29
C LEU A 89 16.66 -4.68 -0.65
N ILE A 90 16.71 -3.62 -1.45
CA ILE A 90 16.93 -2.25 -0.98
C ILE A 90 15.62 -1.48 -1.16
N GLU A 91 15.04 -0.99 -0.07
CA GLU A 91 13.82 -0.17 -0.07
C GLU A 91 13.99 1.12 0.74
N PHE A 92 13.10 2.09 0.53
CA PHE A 92 13.12 3.35 1.28
C PHE A 92 12.63 3.19 2.72
N ASP A 93 13.30 3.87 3.65
CA ASP A 93 12.76 4.12 4.99
C ASP A 93 11.81 5.34 4.95
N SER A 94 10.52 5.05 4.75
CA SER A 94 9.49 6.10 4.66
C SER A 94 9.39 6.97 5.91
N ASN A 95 9.77 6.47 7.09
CA ASN A 95 9.67 7.23 8.33
C ASN A 95 10.78 8.29 8.40
N GLU A 96 12.00 7.91 8.04
CA GLU A 96 13.14 8.82 8.04
C GLU A 96 13.04 9.88 6.94
N ILE A 97 12.45 9.54 5.79
CA ILE A 97 12.22 10.50 4.71
C ILE A 97 11.27 11.63 5.14
N LYS A 98 10.19 11.29 5.85
CA LYS A 98 9.22 12.28 6.36
C LYS A 98 9.84 13.30 7.29
N ILE A 99 10.86 12.91 8.07
CA ILE A 99 11.52 13.80 9.03
C ILE A 99 12.41 14.83 8.32
N ALA A 100 13.04 14.45 7.20
CA ALA A 100 14.02 15.29 6.51
C ALA A 100 14.03 15.08 4.99
N PRO A 101 12.99 15.52 4.27
CA PRO A 101 12.81 15.26 2.84
C PRO A 101 13.89 15.90 1.96
N GLU A 102 14.29 17.14 2.23
CA GLU A 102 15.35 17.81 1.45
C GLU A 102 16.72 17.14 1.59
N LYS A 103 17.04 16.66 2.80
CA LYS A 103 18.28 15.92 3.05
C LYS A 103 18.24 14.56 2.34
N PHE A 104 17.08 13.91 2.35
CA PHE A 104 16.86 12.69 1.59
C PHE A 104 17.11 12.90 0.09
N ILE A 105 16.60 13.95 -0.55
CA ILE A 105 16.80 14.18 -1.99
C ILE A 105 18.29 14.28 -2.35
N LYS A 106 19.08 14.96 -1.50
CA LYS A 106 20.54 15.05 -1.66
C LYS A 106 21.20 13.68 -1.51
N SER A 107 20.85 12.94 -0.45
CA SER A 107 21.36 11.58 -0.22
C SER A 107 20.93 10.60 -1.32
N PHE A 108 19.71 10.68 -1.82
CA PHE A 108 19.19 9.88 -2.92
C PHE A 108 20.02 10.08 -4.18
N THR A 109 20.24 11.33 -4.59
CA THR A 109 21.07 11.65 -5.76
C THR A 109 22.50 11.12 -5.60
N SER A 110 23.02 11.17 -4.38
CA SER A 110 24.38 10.68 -4.06
C SER A 110 24.45 9.15 -4.08
N ALA A 111 23.42 8.47 -3.59
CA ALA A 111 23.30 7.01 -3.62
C ALA A 111 23.21 6.49 -5.06
N ILE A 112 22.35 7.08 -5.89
CA ILE A 112 22.24 6.72 -7.31
C ILE A 112 23.57 6.87 -8.05
N LYS A 113 24.32 7.96 -7.79
CA LYS A 113 25.66 8.16 -8.37
C LYS A 113 26.66 7.10 -7.88
N SER A 114 26.61 6.74 -6.60
CA SER A 114 27.54 5.77 -6.00
C SER A 114 27.37 4.37 -6.58
N PHE A 115 26.12 3.95 -6.83
CA PHE A 115 25.84 2.69 -7.54
C PHE A 115 26.45 2.64 -8.94
N ARG A 116 26.74 3.78 -9.57
CA ARG A 116 27.38 3.80 -10.89
C ARG A 116 28.89 3.73 -10.81
N SER A 117 29.49 4.43 -9.84
CA SER A 117 30.95 4.50 -9.71
C SER A 117 31.63 3.16 -9.38
N ASN A 118 30.88 2.18 -8.88
CA ASN A 118 31.41 0.83 -8.67
C ASN A 118 31.73 0.11 -9.99
N ILE A 119 31.03 0.46 -11.09
CA ILE A 119 31.28 -0.08 -12.43
C ILE A 119 32.66 0.34 -12.94
N ASP A 120 33.05 1.61 -12.71
CA ASP A 120 34.31 2.16 -13.21
C ASP A 120 35.51 1.52 -12.48
N LYS A 121 35.37 1.26 -11.16
CA LYS A 121 36.40 0.56 -10.38
C LYS A 121 36.63 -0.88 -10.84
N GLU A 122 35.57 -1.62 -11.18
CA GLU A 122 35.69 -2.99 -11.69
C GLU A 122 36.34 -3.06 -13.07
N LYS A 123 36.08 -2.08 -13.94
CA LYS A 123 36.74 -1.97 -15.25
C LYS A 123 38.22 -1.63 -15.12
N ASP A 124 38.56 -0.66 -14.28
CA ASP A 124 39.96 -0.28 -14.02
C ASP A 124 40.76 -1.46 -13.43
N LEU A 125 40.14 -2.30 -12.59
CA LEU A 125 40.78 -3.51 -12.04
C LEU A 125 41.02 -4.61 -13.11
N LYS A 126 40.15 -4.72 -14.12
CA LYS A 126 40.35 -5.64 -15.25
C LYS A 126 41.45 -5.14 -16.19
N ASP A 127 41.55 -3.83 -16.43
CA ASP A 127 42.54 -3.23 -17.33
C ASP A 127 43.95 -3.14 -16.72
N VAL A 128 44.07 -3.09 -15.39
CA VAL A 128 45.38 -3.12 -14.69
C VAL A 128 45.98 -4.53 -14.64
N LYS A 129 45.16 -5.59 -14.75
CA LYS A 129 45.62 -6.98 -14.90
C LYS A 129 45.80 -7.35 -16.37
N GLY A 130 46.65 -6.61 -17.06
CA GLY A 130 47.27 -7.12 -18.28
C GLY A 130 48.14 -8.34 -17.96
N SER A 131 48.04 -9.36 -18.81
CA SER A 131 48.85 -10.59 -18.90
C SER A 131 48.58 -11.73 -17.91
N GLU A 132 48.25 -12.88 -18.53
CA GLU A 132 48.33 -14.27 -18.04
C GLU A 132 47.28 -14.71 -16.99
N ILE A 133 46.21 -15.34 -17.45
CA ILE A 133 45.29 -16.12 -16.59
C ILE A 133 45.13 -17.52 -17.21
N GLU A 134 45.97 -18.45 -16.76
CA GLU A 134 45.75 -19.90 -16.87
C GLU A 134 44.85 -20.45 -15.74
N ASP A 135 44.30 -19.61 -14.86
CA ASP A 135 43.42 -20.06 -13.75
C ASP A 135 42.05 -19.39 -13.81
N LEU A 136 41.21 -19.79 -14.77
CA LEU A 136 39.81 -19.36 -14.89
C LEU A 136 38.82 -20.13 -13.99
N ASP A 137 39.28 -21.10 -13.20
CA ASP A 137 38.41 -21.98 -12.41
C ASP A 137 38.17 -21.53 -10.95
N HIS A 138 38.74 -20.39 -10.51
CA HIS A 138 38.66 -19.95 -9.10
C HIS A 138 37.98 -18.61 -8.81
N LEU A 139 37.23 -18.03 -9.74
CA LEU A 139 36.34 -16.88 -9.49
C LEU A 139 34.86 -17.27 -9.54
N ASN A 140 34.49 -18.34 -8.82
CA ASN A 140 33.11 -18.57 -8.38
C ASN A 140 32.80 -17.73 -7.12
N GLU A 141 33.21 -16.46 -7.10
CA GLU A 141 32.63 -15.53 -6.13
C GLU A 141 31.17 -15.36 -6.52
N LYS A 142 30.28 -15.80 -5.61
CA LYS A 142 28.84 -15.72 -5.76
C LYS A 142 28.48 -14.25 -5.92
N ILE A 143 28.26 -13.80 -7.16
CA ILE A 143 27.89 -12.42 -7.48
C ILE A 143 26.60 -12.08 -6.71
N GLU A 144 26.71 -11.28 -5.65
CA GLU A 144 25.57 -10.86 -4.83
C GLU A 144 24.78 -9.78 -5.57
N ARG A 145 23.73 -10.20 -6.27
CA ARG A 145 22.82 -9.29 -6.98
C ARG A 145 21.82 -8.66 -6.01
N LYS A 146 21.50 -7.39 -6.24
CA LYS A 146 20.61 -6.57 -5.40
C LYS A 146 19.42 -6.08 -6.20
N LEU A 147 18.26 -6.00 -5.54
CA LEU A 147 17.06 -5.38 -6.10
C LEU A 147 16.80 -4.05 -5.39
N LEU A 148 16.96 -2.93 -6.09
CA LEU A 148 16.55 -1.62 -5.60
C LEU A 148 15.09 -1.37 -5.98
N LEU A 149 14.23 -1.35 -4.97
CA LEU A 149 12.81 -1.08 -5.10
C LEU A 149 12.50 0.37 -4.75
N ILE A 150 12.14 1.16 -5.76
CA ILE A 150 11.73 2.55 -5.59
C ILE A 150 10.21 2.62 -5.72
N ASP A 151 9.55 2.93 -4.62
CA ASP A 151 8.10 2.91 -4.50
C ASP A 151 7.56 4.34 -4.32
N GLN A 152 7.13 4.95 -5.43
CA GLN A 152 6.71 6.35 -5.49
C GLN A 152 5.22 6.51 -5.14
N ARG A 153 4.82 6.06 -3.94
CA ARG A 153 3.44 6.24 -3.45
C ARG A 153 3.10 7.73 -3.29
N LEU A 154 1.82 8.07 -3.42
CA LEU A 154 1.28 9.41 -3.14
C LEU A 154 1.75 10.00 -1.81
N SER A 155 1.79 9.18 -0.74
CA SER A 155 2.25 9.62 0.58
C SER A 155 3.71 10.10 0.57
N LEU A 156 4.55 9.49 -0.28
CA LEU A 156 5.94 9.92 -0.46
C LEU A 156 5.98 11.25 -1.22
N LYS A 157 5.19 11.39 -2.30
CA LYS A 157 5.08 12.64 -3.07
C LYS A 157 4.68 13.83 -2.19
N TYR A 158 3.69 13.65 -1.31
CA TYR A 158 3.31 14.67 -0.32
C TYR A 158 4.43 14.98 0.67
N SER A 159 5.18 13.96 1.11
CA SER A 159 6.29 14.15 2.05
C SER A 159 7.47 14.91 1.43
N LEU A 160 7.58 14.86 0.10
CA LEU A 160 8.65 15.49 -0.67
C LEU A 160 8.27 16.87 -1.20
N ASN A 161 7.22 17.53 -0.68
CA ASN A 161 6.81 18.87 -1.13
C ASN A 161 6.75 18.98 -2.66
N GLU A 162 6.17 17.98 -3.33
CA GLU A 162 6.00 17.91 -4.79
C GLU A 162 7.27 17.70 -5.62
N PHE A 163 8.44 17.45 -5.02
CA PHE A 163 9.61 17.00 -5.80
C PHE A 163 9.32 15.65 -6.48
N ASN A 164 9.39 15.64 -7.82
CA ASN A 164 9.27 14.42 -8.61
C ASN A 164 10.61 13.66 -8.63
N LEU A 165 10.71 12.58 -7.85
CA LEU A 165 11.92 11.75 -7.79
C LEU A 165 12.28 11.13 -9.15
N LEU A 166 11.28 10.78 -9.95
CA LEU A 166 11.47 10.18 -11.27
C LEU A 166 12.11 11.20 -12.21
N GLU A 167 11.62 12.44 -12.20
CA GLU A 167 12.22 13.54 -12.94
C GLU A 167 13.66 13.82 -12.47
N ILE A 168 13.91 13.86 -11.16
CA ILE A 168 15.25 14.03 -10.60
C ILE A 168 16.19 12.92 -11.09
N LEU A 169 15.74 11.66 -11.13
CA LEU A 169 16.54 10.55 -11.63
C LEU A 169 16.88 10.76 -13.11
N VAL A 170 15.87 11.01 -13.95
CA VAL A 170 16.04 11.13 -15.41
C VAL A 170 16.92 12.32 -15.78
N ASN A 171 16.75 13.47 -15.12
CA ASN A 171 17.59 14.65 -15.34
C ASN A 171 19.05 14.42 -14.91
N ASN A 172 19.28 13.69 -13.81
CA ASN A 172 20.63 13.29 -13.41
C ASN A 172 21.28 12.31 -14.40
N GLN A 173 20.50 11.44 -15.04
CA GLN A 173 20.99 10.50 -16.06
C GLN A 173 21.50 11.24 -17.30
N ASN A 174 20.69 12.14 -17.86
CA ASN A 174 21.03 12.89 -19.07
C ASN A 174 22.31 13.73 -18.92
N ASN A 175 22.57 14.27 -17.73
CA ASN A 175 23.73 15.13 -17.47
C ASN A 175 25.04 14.36 -17.24
N SER A 176 25.00 13.05 -17.00
CA SER A 176 26.18 12.28 -16.57
C SER A 176 26.78 11.36 -17.65
N GLY A 177 26.14 11.21 -18.82
CA GLY A 177 26.66 10.42 -19.95
C GLY A 177 26.82 8.91 -19.72
N LEU A 178 26.57 8.43 -18.49
CA LEU A 178 26.61 7.03 -18.08
C LEU A 178 25.18 6.51 -17.89
N ASN A 179 24.75 5.66 -18.81
CA ASN A 179 23.38 5.15 -18.91
C ASN A 179 23.15 3.80 -18.20
N SER A 180 24.19 3.17 -17.63
CA SER A 180 24.08 1.85 -17.00
C SER A 180 24.20 1.92 -15.49
N LEU A 181 23.31 1.22 -14.78
CA LEU A 181 23.48 0.91 -13.37
C LEU A 181 24.52 -0.20 -13.17
N ASP A 182 24.97 -0.40 -11.94
CA ASP A 182 25.83 -1.52 -11.55
C ASP A 182 25.31 -2.82 -12.15
N SER A 183 26.18 -3.64 -12.74
CA SER A 183 25.79 -4.95 -13.29
C SER A 183 25.16 -5.87 -12.24
N ASN A 184 25.45 -5.58 -10.96
CA ASN A 184 24.93 -6.31 -9.80
C ASN A 184 23.65 -5.69 -9.22
N LEU A 185 23.14 -4.58 -9.78
CA LEU A 185 21.95 -3.88 -9.29
C LEU A 185 20.82 -3.92 -10.33
N ILE A 186 19.67 -4.44 -9.91
CA ILE A 186 18.42 -4.36 -10.68
C ILE A 186 17.54 -3.31 -10.00
N MET A 187 17.20 -2.25 -10.72
CA MET A 187 16.28 -1.20 -10.25
C MET A 187 14.86 -1.46 -10.77
N VAL A 188 13.91 -1.48 -9.85
CA VAL A 188 12.49 -1.54 -10.15
C VAL A 188 11.83 -0.28 -9.60
N TRP A 189 11.35 0.56 -10.50
CA TRP A 189 10.65 1.80 -10.17
C TRP A 189 9.15 1.60 -10.30
N ILE A 190 8.40 1.85 -9.24
CA ILE A 190 6.95 1.78 -9.21
C ILE A 190 6.38 3.19 -9.13
N ASN A 191 5.52 3.51 -10.09
CA ASN A 191 4.89 4.81 -10.20
C ASN A 191 3.37 4.67 -10.35
N TYR A 192 2.63 5.46 -9.58
CA TYR A 192 1.16 5.40 -9.52
C TYR A 192 0.47 6.45 -10.39
N GLU A 193 1.17 7.52 -10.77
CA GLU A 193 0.61 8.64 -11.53
C GLU A 193 1.16 8.68 -12.95
N ILE A 194 0.34 8.31 -13.94
CA ILE A 194 0.80 8.29 -15.34
C ILE A 194 1.30 9.65 -15.83
N GLN A 195 0.77 10.75 -15.28
CA GLN A 195 1.19 12.10 -15.64
C GLN A 195 2.69 12.34 -15.37
N ASP A 196 3.20 11.88 -14.22
CA ASP A 196 4.62 11.99 -13.86
C ASP A 196 5.54 11.31 -14.89
N ILE A 197 5.04 10.30 -15.62
CA ILE A 197 5.77 9.60 -16.70
C ILE A 197 5.64 10.37 -18.02
N MET A 198 4.45 10.91 -18.31
CA MET A 198 4.18 11.67 -19.53
C MET A 198 5.04 12.93 -19.60
N ASP A 199 5.22 13.61 -18.47
CA ASP A 199 6.00 14.85 -18.36
C ASP A 199 7.47 14.68 -18.74
N ILE A 200 8.02 13.48 -18.56
CA ILE A 200 9.42 13.14 -18.85
C ILE A 200 9.57 12.11 -19.98
N SER A 201 8.48 11.83 -20.71
CA SER A 201 8.36 10.71 -21.65
C SER A 201 9.47 10.61 -22.69
N SER A 202 10.00 11.75 -23.14
CA SER A 202 11.11 11.85 -24.10
C SER A 202 12.40 11.19 -23.61
N ASN A 203 12.60 11.10 -22.29
CA ASN A 203 13.84 10.65 -21.67
C ASN A 203 13.67 9.37 -20.82
N VAL A 204 12.44 8.86 -20.65
CA VAL A 204 12.16 7.62 -19.89
C VAL A 204 13.01 6.47 -20.42
N TYR A 205 13.00 6.26 -21.74
CA TYR A 205 13.75 5.17 -22.38
C TYR A 205 15.25 5.42 -22.47
N ASN A 206 15.76 6.58 -22.03
CA ASN A 206 17.19 6.75 -21.80
C ASN A 206 17.61 6.11 -20.48
N THR A 207 16.72 6.15 -19.48
CA THR A 207 16.97 5.65 -18.13
C THR A 207 16.53 4.20 -17.92
N PHE A 208 15.36 3.83 -18.43
CA PHE A 208 14.76 2.53 -18.23
C PHE A 208 14.86 1.68 -19.50
N ASP A 209 14.99 0.36 -19.32
CA ASP A 209 14.96 -0.62 -20.40
C ASP A 209 13.53 -0.85 -20.90
N LEU A 210 12.57 -0.88 -19.99
CA LEU A 210 11.15 -1.11 -20.28
C LEU A 210 10.23 -0.26 -19.40
N LEU A 211 9.10 0.14 -19.96
CA LEU A 211 7.93 0.65 -19.25
C LEU A 211 6.82 -0.41 -19.29
N ILE A 212 6.45 -0.93 -18.12
CA ILE A 212 5.39 -1.93 -17.97
C ILE A 212 4.17 -1.26 -17.34
N LYS A 213 3.07 -1.16 -18.08
CA LYS A 213 1.78 -0.70 -17.55
C LYS A 213 0.94 -1.90 -17.10
N VAL A 214 0.61 -1.95 -15.82
CA VAL A 214 -0.35 -2.92 -15.28
C VAL A 214 -1.72 -2.25 -15.21
N PRO A 215 -2.73 -2.73 -15.96
CA PRO A 215 -4.06 -2.12 -15.98
C PRO A 215 -4.82 -2.36 -14.66
N LEU A 216 -5.99 -1.73 -14.49
CA LEU A 216 -6.93 -2.11 -13.41
C LEU A 216 -7.42 -3.56 -13.60
N LEU A 217 -7.93 -4.17 -12.54
CA LEU A 217 -8.58 -5.48 -12.64
C LEU A 217 -9.81 -5.39 -13.55
N ASN A 218 -9.87 -6.24 -14.57
CA ASN A 218 -11.09 -6.40 -15.35
C ASN A 218 -12.16 -7.21 -14.57
N ASN A 219 -13.38 -7.30 -15.11
CA ASN A 219 -14.49 -7.99 -14.43
C ASN A 219 -14.16 -9.46 -14.10
N PHE A 220 -13.51 -10.17 -15.02
CA PHE A 220 -13.12 -11.57 -14.85
C PHE A 220 -12.02 -11.73 -13.80
N GLU A 221 -11.02 -10.84 -13.78
CA GLU A 221 -9.99 -10.82 -12.75
C GLU A 221 -10.62 -10.57 -11.37
N ARG A 222 -11.53 -9.59 -11.23
CA ARG A 222 -12.23 -9.32 -9.96
C ARG A 222 -13.07 -10.52 -9.52
N GLU A 223 -13.83 -11.12 -10.44
CA GLU A 223 -14.60 -12.34 -10.18
C GLU A 223 -13.70 -13.46 -9.65
N THR A 224 -12.52 -13.65 -10.27
CA THR A 224 -11.54 -14.65 -9.83
C THR A 224 -11.04 -14.36 -8.41
N VAL A 225 -10.72 -13.10 -8.06
CA VAL A 225 -10.32 -12.73 -6.69
C VAL A 225 -11.40 -13.09 -5.66
N TYR A 226 -12.67 -12.85 -5.98
CA TYR A 226 -13.80 -13.20 -5.12
C TYR A 226 -14.00 -14.71 -5.00
N ARG A 227 -13.91 -15.45 -6.10
CA ARG A 227 -14.05 -16.92 -6.10
C ARG A 227 -12.93 -17.59 -5.34
N ASP A 228 -11.68 -17.17 -5.54
CA ASP A 228 -10.52 -17.66 -4.80
C ASP A 228 -10.71 -17.49 -3.28
N PHE A 229 -11.35 -16.39 -2.88
CA PHE A 229 -11.66 -16.15 -1.47
C PHE A 229 -12.70 -17.16 -0.94
N LEU A 230 -13.79 -17.40 -1.69
CA LEU A 230 -14.83 -18.36 -1.32
C LEU A 230 -14.28 -19.80 -1.24
N GLU A 231 -13.41 -20.19 -2.17
CA GLU A 231 -12.77 -21.50 -2.17
C GLU A 231 -11.92 -21.72 -0.91
N LYS A 232 -11.20 -20.69 -0.47
CA LYS A 232 -10.41 -20.73 0.77
C LYS A 232 -11.26 -20.64 2.03
N ASN A 233 -12.48 -20.10 1.94
CA ASN A 233 -13.36 -19.80 3.07
C ASN A 233 -14.77 -20.34 2.87
N SER A 234 -14.92 -21.67 2.77
CA SER A 234 -16.18 -22.36 2.47
C SER A 234 -17.36 -22.07 3.42
N LYS A 235 -17.09 -21.48 4.58
CA LYS A 235 -18.14 -21.09 5.54
C LYS A 235 -18.85 -19.82 5.13
N ILE A 236 -18.21 -18.92 4.39
CA ILE A 236 -18.73 -17.60 4.04
C ILE A 236 -19.40 -17.69 2.66
N VAL A 237 -20.54 -17.03 2.50
CA VAL A 237 -21.28 -16.98 1.24
C VAL A 237 -21.55 -15.52 0.87
N PHE A 238 -21.39 -15.18 -0.41
CA PHE A 238 -21.86 -13.90 -0.96
C PHE A 238 -22.06 -14.00 -2.47
N ASP A 239 -22.88 -13.11 -3.02
CA ASP A 239 -23.11 -13.00 -4.46
C ASP A 239 -21.91 -12.31 -5.15
N VAL A 240 -21.12 -13.09 -5.87
CA VAL A 240 -19.95 -12.61 -6.62
C VAL A 240 -20.37 -11.66 -7.74
N ASP A 241 -21.46 -11.95 -8.45
CA ASP A 241 -21.88 -11.16 -9.61
C ASP A 241 -22.38 -9.78 -9.19
N ALA A 242 -23.04 -9.70 -8.03
CA ALA A 242 -23.39 -8.43 -7.41
C ALA A 242 -22.12 -7.63 -7.06
N LEU A 243 -21.16 -8.23 -6.35
CA LEU A 243 -19.96 -7.51 -5.91
C LEU A 243 -19.07 -7.06 -7.07
N VAL A 244 -18.93 -7.85 -8.13
CA VAL A 244 -18.13 -7.47 -9.32
C VAL A 244 -18.68 -6.22 -10.00
N LYS A 245 -20.00 -5.99 -9.95
CA LYS A 245 -20.65 -4.78 -10.47
C LYS A 245 -20.41 -3.56 -9.57
N TYR A 246 -20.41 -3.75 -8.26
CA TYR A 246 -20.23 -2.67 -7.28
C TYR A 246 -18.77 -2.28 -7.02
N THR A 247 -17.81 -3.09 -7.47
CA THR A 247 -16.37 -2.89 -7.25
C THR A 247 -15.62 -2.55 -8.54
N GLU A 248 -16.27 -1.82 -9.44
CA GLU A 248 -15.61 -1.33 -10.65
C GLU A 248 -14.38 -0.47 -10.30
N ASN A 249 -13.27 -0.71 -10.99
CA ASN A 249 -11.96 -0.06 -10.77
C ASN A 249 -11.26 -0.38 -9.45
N TRP A 250 -11.75 -1.36 -8.68
CA TRP A 250 -11.09 -1.78 -7.44
C TRP A 250 -9.94 -2.74 -7.72
N GLU A 251 -8.92 -2.68 -6.86
CA GLU A 251 -7.75 -3.53 -6.94
C GLU A 251 -7.77 -4.65 -5.87
N VAL A 252 -6.83 -5.58 -5.98
CA VAL A 252 -6.77 -6.82 -5.19
C VAL A 252 -6.83 -6.54 -3.68
N LYS A 253 -6.10 -5.54 -3.19
CA LYS A 253 -6.06 -5.21 -1.76
C LYS A 253 -7.38 -4.61 -1.27
N ASP A 254 -8.06 -3.83 -2.11
CA ASP A 254 -9.35 -3.23 -1.76
C ASP A 254 -10.41 -4.32 -1.57
N ILE A 255 -10.48 -5.26 -2.53
CA ILE A 255 -11.40 -6.41 -2.46
C ILE A 255 -11.13 -7.24 -1.21
N LYS A 256 -9.87 -7.61 -0.94
CA LYS A 256 -9.50 -8.41 0.23
C LYS A 256 -9.82 -7.69 1.54
N GLN A 257 -9.59 -6.38 1.60
CA GLN A 257 -9.86 -5.58 2.79
C GLN A 257 -11.36 -5.41 3.03
N LEU A 258 -12.16 -5.19 1.98
CA LEU A 258 -13.62 -5.15 2.06
C LEU A 258 -14.16 -6.46 2.63
N LEU A 259 -13.72 -7.61 2.09
CA LEU A 259 -14.14 -8.92 2.58
C LEU A 259 -13.79 -9.10 4.07
N LYS A 260 -12.58 -8.73 4.47
CA LYS A 260 -12.15 -8.79 5.87
C LYS A 260 -13.03 -7.93 6.79
N ILE A 261 -13.34 -6.71 6.37
CA ILE A 261 -14.18 -5.78 7.15
C ILE A 261 -15.63 -6.27 7.20
N GLY A 262 -16.18 -6.75 6.09
CA GLY A 262 -17.54 -7.29 6.03
C GLY A 262 -17.72 -8.51 6.93
N ILE A 263 -16.75 -9.41 6.95
CA ILE A 263 -16.75 -10.56 7.87
C ILE A 263 -16.70 -10.09 9.32
N PHE A 264 -15.84 -9.13 9.63
CA PHE A 264 -15.76 -8.57 10.97
C PHE A 264 -17.07 -7.90 11.40
N LYS A 265 -17.70 -7.12 10.52
CA LYS A 265 -19.00 -6.48 10.77
C LYS A 265 -20.11 -7.52 10.96
N GLN A 266 -20.08 -8.63 10.21
CA GLN A 266 -21.01 -9.74 10.42
C GLN A 266 -20.86 -10.34 11.82
N PHE A 267 -19.62 -10.54 12.29
CA PHE A 267 -19.39 -11.03 13.66
C PHE A 267 -19.85 -10.04 14.74
N LEU A 268 -19.66 -8.73 14.54
CA LEU A 268 -20.14 -7.72 15.49
C LEU A 268 -21.67 -7.68 15.62
N ASN A 269 -22.39 -7.92 14.52
CA ASN A 269 -23.85 -7.87 14.51
C ASN A 269 -24.51 -9.21 14.94
N SER A 270 -23.72 -10.26 15.14
CA SER A 270 -24.22 -11.62 15.37
C SER A 270 -24.79 -11.91 16.76
N ASP A 271 -24.76 -10.94 17.68
CA ASP A 271 -25.27 -11.09 19.05
C ASP A 271 -26.82 -11.23 19.16
N LEU A 272 -27.57 -11.23 18.05
CA LEU A 272 -29.03 -11.08 18.09
C LEU A 272 -29.92 -12.07 17.31
N ASN A 273 -29.40 -13.11 16.64
CA ASN A 273 -30.11 -14.36 16.22
C ASN A 273 -29.47 -14.97 14.96
N ASP A 274 -29.58 -16.30 14.84
CA ASP A 274 -29.32 -17.17 13.67
C ASP A 274 -28.21 -16.71 12.70
N ILE A 275 -27.04 -17.35 12.83
CA ILE A 275 -25.83 -17.12 12.03
C ILE A 275 -26.11 -17.43 10.54
N SER A 276 -26.63 -16.46 9.80
CA SER A 276 -26.50 -16.47 8.35
C SER A 276 -25.02 -16.23 8.03
N ASN A 277 -24.40 -17.14 7.29
CA ASN A 277 -23.05 -16.90 6.79
C ASN A 277 -23.03 -16.09 5.49
N GLU A 278 -24.21 -15.65 5.04
CA GLU A 278 -24.34 -14.81 3.86
C GLU A 278 -24.08 -13.34 4.22
N ILE A 279 -23.06 -12.75 3.59
CA ILE A 279 -22.60 -11.39 3.91
C ILE A 279 -22.82 -10.40 2.75
N THR A 280 -23.53 -10.80 1.68
CA THR A 280 -23.74 -9.97 0.48
C THR A 280 -24.22 -8.56 0.83
N GLN A 281 -25.30 -8.46 1.60
CA GLN A 281 -25.89 -7.15 1.93
C GLN A 281 -24.95 -6.30 2.79
N ILE A 282 -24.23 -6.90 3.74
CA ILE A 282 -23.27 -6.17 4.58
C ILE A 282 -22.14 -5.59 3.74
N LEU A 283 -21.65 -6.35 2.77
CA LEU A 283 -20.62 -5.87 1.86
C LEU A 283 -21.13 -4.72 0.99
N LEU A 284 -22.33 -4.85 0.42
CA LEU A 284 -22.96 -3.78 -0.36
C LEU A 284 -23.20 -2.53 0.48
N ASP A 285 -23.75 -2.68 1.68
CA ASP A 285 -24.00 -1.58 2.62
C ASP A 285 -22.70 -0.86 2.99
N LEU A 286 -21.59 -1.57 3.20
CA LEU A 286 -20.28 -0.97 3.46
C LEU A 286 -19.79 -0.10 2.30
N VAL A 287 -20.06 -0.51 1.06
CA VAL A 287 -19.72 0.28 -0.13
C VAL A 287 -20.66 1.48 -0.27
N ASP A 288 -21.96 1.26 -0.21
CA ASP A 288 -22.99 2.28 -0.46
C ASP A 288 -23.02 3.36 0.62
N SER A 289 -22.79 2.99 1.89
CA SER A 289 -22.70 3.95 3.01
C SER A 289 -21.41 4.77 3.00
N GLY A 290 -20.39 4.36 2.23
CA GLY A 290 -19.04 4.95 2.27
C GLY A 290 -18.24 4.59 3.53
N GLU A 291 -18.70 3.63 4.34
CA GLU A 291 -17.93 3.11 5.47
C GLU A 291 -16.67 2.36 5.02
N PHE A 292 -16.64 1.88 3.77
CA PHE A 292 -15.44 1.40 3.11
C PHE A 292 -15.00 2.33 1.98
N LEU A 293 -13.74 2.75 2.00
CA LEU A 293 -13.14 3.60 0.98
C LEU A 293 -12.03 2.83 0.24
N PRO A 294 -12.14 2.60 -1.09
CA PRO A 294 -11.10 1.93 -1.87
C PRO A 294 -9.87 2.83 -2.05
N SER A 295 -8.72 2.21 -2.30
CA SER A 295 -7.43 2.89 -2.51
C SER A 295 -7.41 3.80 -3.74
N PHE A 296 -8.28 3.53 -4.72
CA PHE A 296 -8.48 4.33 -5.92
C PHE A 296 -9.98 4.59 -6.10
N SER A 297 -10.39 5.85 -6.09
CA SER A 297 -11.75 6.27 -6.47
C SER A 297 -11.65 7.25 -7.65
N PRO A 298 -12.23 6.92 -8.83
CA PRO A 298 -12.17 7.82 -9.98
C PRO A 298 -12.91 9.15 -9.77
N ASN A 299 -13.77 9.25 -8.74
CA ASN A 299 -14.74 10.32 -8.57
C ASN A 299 -14.58 11.09 -7.24
N ILE A 300 -13.37 11.49 -6.90
CA ILE A 300 -13.16 12.67 -6.04
C ILE A 300 -12.32 13.66 -6.83
N THR A 301 -12.94 14.28 -7.83
CA THR A 301 -12.42 15.54 -8.38
C THR A 301 -12.39 16.51 -7.21
N LYS A 302 -11.21 16.68 -6.62
CA LYS A 302 -10.94 17.83 -5.76
C LYS A 302 -11.35 19.05 -6.59
N ASN A 303 -12.36 19.78 -6.13
CA ASN A 303 -12.53 21.16 -6.53
C ASN A 303 -11.26 21.89 -6.08
N HIS A 304 -10.23 21.87 -6.93
CA HIS A 304 -9.19 22.87 -6.90
C HIS A 304 -9.90 24.17 -7.24
N GLN A 305 -10.00 25.02 -6.22
CA GLN A 305 -10.13 26.45 -6.41
C GLN A 305 -9.03 26.86 -7.39
N VAL A 306 -9.45 27.16 -8.61
CA VAL A 306 -8.67 27.98 -9.51
C VAL A 306 -8.98 29.41 -9.07
N ASP A 307 -8.10 29.97 -8.25
CA ASP A 307 -7.93 31.41 -8.24
C ASP A 307 -7.13 31.82 -9.48
N GLU A 308 -7.49 33.01 -9.97
CA GLU A 308 -6.89 33.80 -11.07
C GLU A 308 -7.42 33.46 -12.48
N ASP A 309 -8.38 34.25 -12.98
CA ASP A 309 -8.03 35.53 -13.61
C ASP A 309 -9.27 36.39 -13.90
N GLY A 310 -9.11 37.71 -13.74
CA GLY A 310 -10.17 38.68 -14.02
C GLY A 310 -10.54 38.73 -15.50
N GLU A 311 -11.84 38.78 -15.80
CA GLU A 311 -12.50 40.03 -16.22
C GLU A 311 -14.02 39.81 -16.22
N GLU A 312 -14.73 40.81 -15.70
CA GLU A 312 -16.18 40.85 -15.59
C GLU A 312 -16.86 40.58 -16.93
N ASN A 313 -17.83 39.66 -16.96
CA ASN A 313 -19.17 39.94 -17.50
C ASN A 313 -20.13 38.75 -17.26
N GLN A 314 -21.32 39.10 -16.76
CA GLN A 314 -22.42 38.19 -16.39
C GLN A 314 -22.92 37.32 -17.55
N PRO A 315 -23.48 36.13 -17.25
CA PRO A 315 -24.57 35.60 -18.06
C PRO A 315 -25.82 35.24 -17.25
N VAL A 316 -26.89 35.93 -17.63
CA VAL A 316 -28.24 35.41 -17.97
C VAL A 316 -28.73 34.15 -17.24
N LYS A 317 -29.70 34.40 -16.36
CA LYS A 317 -30.64 33.45 -15.76
C LYS A 317 -31.24 32.48 -16.79
N LYS A 318 -31.04 31.18 -16.59
CA LYS A 318 -32.03 30.15 -16.95
C LYS A 318 -32.73 29.70 -15.67
N GLN A 319 -34.00 30.06 -15.56
CA GLN A 319 -34.92 29.56 -14.54
C GLN A 319 -35.10 28.06 -14.74
N ILE A 320 -34.82 27.28 -13.70
CA ILE A 320 -35.36 25.95 -13.49
C ILE A 320 -36.36 26.09 -12.35
N GLU A 321 -37.59 25.64 -12.61
CA GLU A 321 -38.74 25.75 -11.73
C GLU A 321 -38.46 25.11 -10.36
N ARG A 322 -38.75 25.88 -9.31
CA ARG A 322 -38.83 25.43 -7.93
C ARG A 322 -40.08 24.58 -7.78
N LEU A 323 -39.92 23.31 -7.43
CA LEU A 323 -40.85 22.65 -6.52
C LEU A 323 -40.22 22.77 -5.13
N ASP A 324 -40.84 23.62 -4.33
CA ASP A 324 -40.54 23.81 -2.92
C ASP A 324 -40.83 22.51 -2.16
N ASP A 325 -39.87 22.02 -1.39
CA ASP A 325 -40.15 21.54 -0.04
C ASP A 325 -38.91 21.69 0.83
N ASP A 326 -39.17 22.21 2.02
CA ASP A 326 -38.22 22.68 3.02
C ASP A 326 -37.18 21.62 3.43
N GLN A 327 -35.91 22.05 3.52
CA GLN A 327 -35.14 22.14 4.77
C GLN A 327 -33.65 22.28 4.46
N SER A 328 -33.20 23.52 4.40
CA SER A 328 -31.84 23.87 4.77
C SER A 328 -31.63 23.54 6.26
N ASN A 329 -31.05 22.39 6.57
CA ASN A 329 -30.40 22.16 7.87
C ASN A 329 -28.93 21.82 7.65
N THR A 330 -28.21 22.86 7.25
CA THR A 330 -26.79 23.06 7.51
C THR A 330 -26.50 22.73 8.97
N ILE A 331 -25.63 21.75 9.21
CA ILE A 331 -24.68 21.61 10.33
C ILE A 331 -24.94 22.60 11.48
N LYS A 332 -25.98 22.34 12.26
CA LYS A 332 -26.20 22.86 13.60
C LYS A 332 -26.67 21.64 14.36
N ASN A 333 -25.76 21.01 15.12
CA ASN A 333 -26.04 20.10 16.23
C ASN A 333 -24.84 19.29 16.71
N VAL A 334 -23.59 19.68 16.40
CA VAL A 334 -22.45 19.07 17.11
C VAL A 334 -22.59 19.26 18.64
N ASP A 335 -23.07 20.44 19.08
CA ASP A 335 -23.34 20.69 20.50
C ASP A 335 -24.59 19.95 21.04
N GLU A 336 -25.55 19.60 20.18
CA GLU A 336 -26.76 18.86 20.57
C GLU A 336 -26.48 17.35 20.65
N TYR A 337 -25.67 16.79 19.74
CA TYR A 337 -25.11 15.44 19.86
C TYR A 337 -24.13 15.30 21.03
N VAL A 338 -23.29 16.31 21.30
CA VAL A 338 -22.41 16.33 22.49
C VAL A 338 -23.22 16.48 23.78
N LYS A 339 -24.38 17.16 23.73
CA LYS A 339 -25.35 17.17 24.83
C LYS A 339 -26.05 15.83 25.00
N GLU A 340 -26.54 15.18 23.94
CA GLU A 340 -27.12 13.83 24.01
C GLU A 340 -26.12 12.81 24.58
N ILE A 341 -24.85 12.88 24.16
CA ILE A 341 -23.77 12.02 24.67
C ILE A 341 -23.44 12.34 26.16
N ARG A 342 -23.65 13.58 26.61
CA ARG A 342 -23.52 13.98 28.03
C ARG A 342 -24.78 13.75 28.86
N GLU A 343 -25.95 13.71 28.24
CA GLU A 343 -27.27 13.51 28.84
C GLU A 343 -27.62 12.01 28.93
N LEU A 344 -27.03 11.16 28.10
CA LEU A 344 -26.88 9.72 28.35
C LEU A 344 -26.03 9.53 29.60
N ARG A 345 -26.72 9.50 30.75
CA ARG A 345 -26.11 9.40 32.07
C ARG A 345 -25.14 8.23 32.09
N THR A 346 -23.94 8.50 32.60
CA THR A 346 -22.88 7.57 33.02
C THR A 346 -23.37 6.33 33.78
N SER A 347 -24.62 6.30 34.23
CA SER A 347 -25.30 5.17 34.86
C SER A 347 -25.68 4.03 33.91
N GLU A 348 -26.06 4.27 32.64
CA GLU A 348 -26.52 3.20 31.73
C GLU A 348 -25.36 2.46 31.07
N PHE A 349 -24.33 3.20 30.67
CA PHE A 349 -23.07 2.63 30.18
C PHE A 349 -22.33 1.84 31.26
N MET A 350 -22.26 2.37 32.50
CA MET A 350 -21.73 1.63 33.65
C MET A 350 -22.62 0.43 34.03
N LEU A 351 -23.95 0.52 33.87
CA LEU A 351 -24.85 -0.63 34.04
C LEU A 351 -24.50 -1.74 33.05
N ASN A 352 -24.36 -1.41 31.76
CA ASN A 352 -24.07 -2.40 30.71
C ASN A 352 -22.69 -3.05 30.89
N GLN A 353 -21.69 -2.29 31.31
CA GLN A 353 -20.36 -2.82 31.67
C GLN A 353 -20.37 -3.65 32.97
N LEU A 354 -21.25 -3.34 33.93
CA LEU A 354 -21.48 -4.17 35.12
C LEU A 354 -22.25 -5.45 34.77
N TYR A 355 -23.19 -5.41 33.83
CA TYR A 355 -23.92 -6.58 33.32
C TYR A 355 -22.99 -7.56 32.59
N GLU A 356 -22.06 -7.06 31.77
CA GLU A 356 -21.05 -7.90 31.09
C GLU A 356 -20.07 -8.56 32.08
N ASN A 357 -19.63 -7.84 33.11
CA ASN A 357 -18.69 -8.39 34.11
C ASN A 357 -19.37 -9.28 35.17
N ALA A 358 -20.67 -9.11 35.44
CA ALA A 358 -21.43 -9.91 36.41
C ALA A 358 -21.98 -11.24 35.84
N ALA A 359 -21.74 -11.52 34.55
CA ALA A 359 -22.09 -12.79 33.91
C ALA A 359 -21.31 -14.01 34.48
N TYR A 360 -20.34 -13.80 35.37
CA TYR A 360 -19.56 -14.88 36.00
C TYR A 360 -19.95 -15.07 37.49
N LYS A 361 -20.89 -15.99 37.72
CA LYS A 361 -21.24 -16.73 38.96
C LYS A 361 -22.29 -16.21 39.96
N ASN A 362 -22.45 -14.91 40.27
CA ASN A 362 -23.35 -14.48 41.39
C ASN A 362 -24.46 -13.48 41.00
N TYR A 363 -24.84 -13.44 39.72
CA TYR A 363 -25.80 -12.49 39.13
C TYR A 363 -27.15 -12.36 39.87
N ASN A 364 -27.76 -13.50 40.25
CA ASN A 364 -29.07 -13.50 40.91
C ASN A 364 -29.02 -12.89 42.32
N GLU A 365 -27.91 -13.06 43.03
CA GLU A 365 -27.74 -12.53 44.39
C GLU A 365 -27.51 -11.01 44.35
N LEU A 366 -26.76 -10.51 43.35
CA LEU A 366 -26.56 -9.08 43.13
C LEU A 366 -27.86 -8.35 42.74
N ILE A 367 -28.75 -8.98 41.96
CA ILE A 367 -30.07 -8.41 41.64
C ILE A 367 -30.93 -8.24 42.89
N LEU A 368 -30.96 -9.25 43.76
CA LEU A 368 -31.71 -9.20 45.02
C LEU A 368 -31.18 -8.09 45.95
N ILE A 369 -29.85 -7.89 45.97
CA ILE A 369 -29.21 -6.82 46.74
C ILE A 369 -29.57 -5.44 46.18
N ILE A 370 -29.58 -5.27 44.86
CA ILE A 370 -29.97 -4.00 44.20
C ILE A 370 -31.45 -3.68 44.47
N ASP A 371 -32.34 -4.68 44.43
CA ASP A 371 -33.76 -4.51 44.74
C ASP A 371 -33.97 -4.11 46.22
N LYS A 372 -33.24 -4.74 47.16
CA LYS A 372 -33.23 -4.34 48.59
C LYS A 372 -32.74 -2.89 48.79
N ILE A 373 -31.69 -2.47 48.08
CA ILE A 373 -31.16 -1.09 48.15
C ILE A 373 -32.18 -0.08 47.62
N GLN A 374 -32.84 -0.37 46.50
CA GLN A 374 -33.86 0.51 45.93
C GLN A 374 -35.09 0.63 46.85
N LYS A 375 -35.43 -0.45 47.55
CA LYS A 375 -36.52 -0.48 48.56
C LYS A 375 -36.10 0.06 49.94
N LYS A 376 -34.84 0.48 50.11
CA LYS A 376 -34.24 0.94 51.38
C LYS A 376 -34.31 -0.10 52.51
N GLU A 377 -34.25 -1.38 52.16
CA GLU A 377 -34.19 -2.48 53.10
C GLU A 377 -32.76 -2.68 53.64
N PRO A 378 -32.58 -3.12 54.89
CA PRO A 378 -31.26 -3.35 55.45
C PRO A 378 -30.59 -4.57 54.80
N LEU A 379 -29.36 -4.38 54.29
CA LEU A 379 -28.55 -5.46 53.71
C LEU A 379 -28.00 -6.40 54.77
N GLU A 380 -28.11 -7.71 54.53
CA GLU A 380 -27.64 -8.78 55.40
C GLU A 380 -26.12 -8.98 55.31
N GLU A 381 -25.53 -9.78 56.19
CA GLU A 381 -24.07 -9.92 56.27
C GLU A 381 -23.46 -10.60 55.02
N ASN A 382 -24.17 -11.56 54.41
CA ASN A 382 -23.76 -12.17 53.14
C ASN A 382 -23.84 -11.17 51.97
N ASP A 383 -24.87 -10.33 51.94
CA ASP A 383 -25.03 -9.27 50.93
C ASP A 383 -23.85 -8.31 50.95
N ARG A 384 -23.38 -7.95 52.16
CA ARG A 384 -22.22 -7.08 52.34
C ARG A 384 -20.89 -7.75 51.99
N ARG A 385 -20.74 -9.05 52.24
CA ARG A 385 -19.54 -9.82 51.84
C ARG A 385 -19.42 -9.97 50.33
N LEU A 386 -20.55 -10.12 49.63
CA LEU A 386 -20.60 -10.16 48.16
C LEU A 386 -20.23 -8.82 47.51
N LEU A 387 -20.51 -7.69 48.16
CA LEU A 387 -20.12 -6.36 47.69
C LEU A 387 -18.67 -5.95 48.05
N ALA A 388 -18.02 -6.67 48.96
CA ALA A 388 -16.69 -6.34 49.48
C ALA A 388 -15.53 -7.14 48.85
N ASN A 389 -15.84 -8.16 48.05
CA ASN A 389 -14.91 -8.84 47.14
C ASN A 389 -14.98 -8.22 45.75
#